data_AF-K2QBF8-F1
#
_entry.id   AF-K2QBF8-F1
#
_cell.length_a   1.000
_cell.length_b   1.000
_cell.length_c   1.000
_cell.angle_alpha   90.00
_cell.angle_beta   90.00
_cell.angle_gamma   90.00
#
_symmetry.space_group_name_H-M   'P 1'
#
loop_
_entity.id
_entity.type
_entity.pdbx_description
1 polymer ?
#
loop_
_entity_poly.entity_id
_entity_poly.type
_entity_poly.pdbx_seq_one_letter_code
_entity_poly.pdbx_strand_id
1 'polypeptide(L)'
;MGKKLQLFLVLVVLFGVVLISSFYLFPVQKNTSTVPVFSSVVLGETEYGTVTRDGPYGNASSGNRIAYIVGVHPLEYQAHDALVESVKNQNKSLKNCYYIYRVNVTQGADDYDHGRANGQALAYTYVVPDVKNSSIDLAIDVHSNEGNYQEKWFLFIPSPSEKAESIAHTIKNETNWLTVYSPPNPTSPAYVTIPLIQAGIPAIIYETYTYESVQQSQKHADEIVTLVDQLKLN
;
A
#
# COMPACT_ATOMS: atom_id res chain seq x y z
N MET A 1 -24.63 65.66 -28.24
CA MET A 1 -23.62 64.85 -27.53
C MET A 1 -22.24 65.20 -28.09
N GLY A 2 -21.28 65.61 -27.27
CA GLY A 2 -19.99 66.11 -27.77
C GLY A 2 -19.16 65.02 -28.47
N LYS A 3 -18.43 65.36 -29.55
CA LYS A 3 -17.59 64.41 -30.32
C LYS A 3 -16.66 63.56 -29.43
N LYS A 4 -16.18 64.12 -28.32
CA LYS A 4 -15.36 63.41 -27.31
C LYS A 4 -16.13 62.32 -26.55
N LEU A 5 -17.40 62.55 -26.24
CA LEU A 5 -18.26 61.58 -25.55
C LEU A 5 -18.68 60.43 -26.49
N GLN A 6 -18.88 60.72 -27.78
CA GLN A 6 -19.09 59.68 -28.80
C GLN A 6 -17.85 58.82 -28.99
N LEU A 7 -16.65 59.40 -29.06
CA LEU A 7 -15.40 58.65 -29.19
C LEU A 7 -15.16 57.75 -27.97
N PHE A 8 -15.42 58.27 -26.77
CA PHE A 8 -15.31 57.50 -25.53
C PHE A 8 -16.25 56.29 -25.51
N LEU A 9 -17.52 56.48 -25.90
CA LEU A 9 -18.50 55.38 -25.96
C LEU A 9 -18.10 54.30 -26.97
N VAL A 10 -17.57 54.69 -28.14
CA VAL A 10 -17.09 53.73 -29.15
C VAL A 10 -15.91 52.90 -28.62
N LEU A 11 -14.97 53.52 -27.91
CA LEU A 11 -13.83 52.81 -27.30
C LEU A 11 -14.27 51.81 -26.22
N VAL A 12 -15.25 52.17 -25.40
CA VAL A 12 -15.81 51.27 -24.36
C VAL A 12 -16.48 50.06 -25.00
N VAL A 13 -17.25 50.25 -26.08
CA VAL A 13 -17.89 49.15 -26.80
C VAL A 13 -16.85 48.24 -27.45
N LEU A 14 -15.83 48.81 -28.09
CA LEU A 14 -14.72 48.05 -28.68
C LEU A 14 -13.98 47.21 -27.64
N PHE A 15 -13.68 47.80 -26.47
CA PHE A 15 -13.01 47.09 -25.39
C PHE A 15 -13.87 45.95 -24.81
N GLY A 16 -15.18 46.19 -24.67
CA GLY A 16 -16.15 45.17 -24.26
C GLY A 16 -16.23 44.00 -25.23
N VAL A 17 -16.27 44.26 -26.54
CA VAL A 17 -16.31 43.22 -27.57
C VAL A 17 -15.03 42.38 -27.57
N VAL A 18 -13.86 43.00 -27.42
CA VAL A 18 -12.57 42.29 -27.34
C VAL A 18 -12.51 41.41 -26.10
N LEU A 19 -12.92 41.92 -24.93
CA LEU A 19 -12.96 41.14 -23.69
C LEU A 19 -13.93 39.96 -23.77
N ILE A 20 -15.12 40.14 -24.37
CA ILE A 20 -16.08 39.05 -24.52
C ILE A 20 -15.53 38.01 -25.50
N SER A 21 -14.91 38.44 -26.61
CA SER A 21 -14.35 37.52 -27.60
C SER A 21 -13.19 36.67 -27.07
N SER A 22 -12.39 37.18 -26.12
CA SER A 22 -11.31 36.40 -25.51
C SER A 22 -11.82 35.25 -24.64
N PHE A 23 -12.99 35.38 -24.01
CA PHE A 23 -13.64 34.28 -23.28
C PHE A 23 -14.14 33.16 -24.19
N TYR A 24 -14.51 33.46 -25.45
CA TYR A 24 -14.97 32.46 -26.42
C TYR A 24 -13.83 31.80 -27.21
N LEU A 25 -12.72 32.50 -27.44
CA LEU A 25 -11.55 31.96 -28.16
C LEU A 25 -10.65 31.09 -27.29
N PHE A 26 -10.71 31.26 -25.96
CA PHE A 26 -9.98 30.44 -24.99
C PHE A 26 -10.97 29.77 -24.01
N PRO A 27 -11.72 28.74 -24.45
CA PRO A 27 -12.50 27.96 -23.51
C PRO A 27 -11.56 27.43 -22.42
N VAL A 28 -11.89 27.70 -21.16
CA VAL A 28 -11.16 27.14 -20.02
C VAL A 28 -11.18 25.63 -20.18
N GLN A 29 -10.02 25.06 -20.51
CA GLN A 29 -9.86 23.63 -20.64
C GLN A 29 -10.04 23.03 -19.24
N LYS A 30 -11.25 22.53 -18.99
CA LYS A 30 -11.57 21.81 -17.76
C LYS A 30 -10.86 20.47 -17.88
N ASN A 31 -9.60 20.44 -17.49
CA ASN A 31 -8.87 19.19 -17.30
C ASN A 31 -9.64 18.41 -16.23
N THR A 32 -10.47 17.46 -16.65
CA THR A 32 -10.91 16.37 -15.80
C THR A 32 -9.68 15.51 -15.56
N SER A 33 -8.79 15.98 -14.69
CA SER A 33 -7.89 15.11 -13.98
C SER A 33 -8.80 14.17 -13.19
N THR A 34 -9.02 12.97 -13.71
CA THR A 34 -9.46 11.84 -12.89
C THR A 34 -8.32 11.60 -11.90
N VAL A 35 -8.25 12.41 -10.86
CA VAL A 35 -7.43 12.10 -9.70
C VAL A 35 -7.97 10.74 -9.24
N PRO A 36 -7.13 9.68 -9.19
CA PRO A 36 -7.57 8.42 -8.62
C PRO A 36 -8.12 8.72 -7.23
N VAL A 37 -9.40 8.42 -7.02
CA VAL A 37 -10.03 8.63 -5.72
C VAL A 37 -9.50 7.54 -4.82
N PHE A 38 -8.39 7.84 -4.14
CA PHE A 38 -7.90 7.01 -3.04
C PHE A 38 -8.94 7.08 -1.92
N SER A 39 -9.45 5.93 -1.52
CA SER A 39 -10.32 5.83 -0.36
C SER A 39 -9.55 5.21 0.80
N SER A 40 -9.75 5.75 1.99
CA SER A 40 -9.36 5.09 3.23
C SER A 40 -10.64 4.70 3.96
N VAL A 41 -10.74 3.43 4.34
CA VAL A 41 -11.89 2.88 5.06
C VAL A 41 -11.41 2.41 6.42
N VAL A 42 -12.04 2.88 7.49
CA VAL A 42 -11.83 2.35 8.84
C VAL A 42 -12.57 1.02 8.94
N LEU A 43 -11.82 -0.06 9.16
CA LEU A 43 -12.36 -1.42 9.32
C LEU A 43 -12.76 -1.70 10.77
N GLY A 44 -12.07 -1.07 11.71
CA GLY A 44 -12.30 -1.24 13.15
C GLY A 44 -11.52 -0.25 13.99
N GLU A 45 -12.03 -0.02 15.19
CA GLU A 45 -11.44 0.83 16.22
C GLU A 45 -11.69 0.18 17.58
N THR A 46 -10.66 0.16 18.41
CA THR A 46 -10.69 -0.26 19.81
C THR A 46 -9.98 0.80 20.66
N GLU A 47 -9.99 0.64 21.98
CA GLU A 47 -9.21 1.53 22.87
C GLU A 47 -7.69 1.46 22.63
N TYR A 48 -7.20 0.34 22.06
CA TYR A 48 -5.78 0.08 21.84
C TYR A 48 -5.33 0.26 20.39
N GLY A 49 -6.21 0.66 19.47
CA GLY A 49 -5.81 1.05 18.13
C GLY A 49 -6.90 1.04 17.08
N THR A 50 -6.49 1.28 15.83
CA THR A 50 -7.35 1.35 14.66
C THR A 50 -6.82 0.47 13.53
N VAL A 51 -7.72 0.02 12.66
CA VAL A 51 -7.37 -0.65 11.41
C VAL A 51 -8.01 0.07 10.24
N THR A 52 -7.20 0.43 9.25
CA THR A 52 -7.68 1.03 8.00
C THR A 52 -7.28 0.21 6.79
N ARG A 53 -8.07 0.31 5.72
CA ARG A 53 -7.72 -0.16 4.38
C ARG A 53 -7.66 1.05 3.44
N ASP A 54 -6.47 1.29 2.91
CA ASP A 54 -6.22 2.33 1.92
C ASP A 54 -6.18 1.73 0.50
N GLY A 55 -6.78 2.43 -0.46
CA GLY A 55 -6.70 2.08 -1.87
C GLY A 55 -8.01 2.33 -2.63
N PRO A 56 -8.14 1.78 -3.85
CA PRO A 56 -7.09 1.04 -4.56
C PRO A 56 -5.93 1.93 -4.99
N TYR A 57 -4.71 1.40 -4.91
CA TYR A 57 -3.51 1.92 -5.58
C TYR A 57 -3.23 1.11 -6.86
N GLY A 58 -2.44 1.68 -7.77
CA GLY A 58 -2.12 1.08 -9.06
C GLY A 58 -3.31 1.09 -10.01
N ASN A 59 -3.47 0.00 -10.75
CA ASN A 59 -4.57 -0.18 -11.69
C ASN A 59 -5.80 -0.76 -10.99
N ALA A 60 -6.72 0.11 -10.57
CA ALA A 60 -7.97 -0.28 -9.90
C ALA A 60 -8.86 -1.24 -10.72
N SER A 61 -8.67 -1.30 -12.05
CA SER A 61 -9.41 -2.20 -12.95
C SER A 61 -8.74 -3.56 -13.13
N SER A 62 -7.55 -3.78 -12.56
CA SER A 62 -6.87 -5.07 -12.66
C SER A 62 -7.67 -6.17 -11.97
N GLY A 63 -7.72 -7.33 -12.61
CA GLY A 63 -8.25 -8.56 -12.00
C GLY A 63 -7.35 -9.09 -10.89
N ASN A 64 -6.06 -8.72 -10.89
CA ASN A 64 -5.10 -9.08 -9.86
C ASN A 64 -5.17 -8.07 -8.70
N ARG A 65 -5.52 -8.52 -7.51
CA ARG A 65 -5.68 -7.68 -6.32
C ARG A 65 -4.74 -8.15 -5.21
N ILE A 66 -3.90 -7.25 -4.74
CA ILE A 66 -2.80 -7.55 -3.84
C ILE A 66 -2.97 -6.73 -2.56
N ALA A 67 -2.87 -7.38 -1.40
CA ALA A 67 -2.91 -6.74 -0.10
C ALA A 67 -1.50 -6.69 0.49
N TYR A 68 -1.07 -5.51 0.93
CA TYR A 68 0.03 -5.36 1.86
C TYR A 68 -0.54 -5.09 3.25
N ILE A 69 -0.10 -5.87 4.24
CA ILE A 69 -0.51 -5.73 5.63
C ILE A 69 0.71 -5.20 6.40
N VAL A 70 0.54 -4.08 7.09
CA VAL A 70 1.61 -3.37 7.80
C VAL A 70 1.16 -2.94 9.19
N GLY A 71 2.12 -2.78 10.10
CA GLY A 71 1.86 -2.25 11.44
C GLY A 71 1.37 -3.29 12.45
N VAL A 72 1.42 -4.58 12.10
CA VAL A 72 1.06 -5.67 13.02
C VAL A 72 1.98 -5.63 14.26
N HIS A 73 3.25 -5.31 14.09
CA HIS A 73 4.19 -5.04 15.18
C HIS A 73 4.70 -3.59 15.10
N PRO A 74 4.28 -2.68 15.99
CA PRO A 74 4.54 -1.24 15.81
C PRO A 74 6.02 -0.84 15.71
N LEU A 75 6.90 -1.58 16.40
CA LEU A 75 8.34 -1.30 16.41
C LEU A 75 9.05 -1.59 15.07
N GLU A 76 8.37 -2.27 14.15
CA GLU A 76 8.89 -2.64 12.81
C GLU A 76 8.55 -1.56 11.76
N TYR A 77 8.24 -0.33 12.20
CA TYR A 77 7.71 0.77 11.38
C TYR A 77 8.57 1.13 10.16
N GLN A 78 9.90 0.97 10.22
CA GLN A 78 10.76 1.31 9.07
C GLN A 78 10.43 0.47 7.84
N ALA A 79 10.18 -0.84 8.02
CA ALA A 79 9.79 -1.73 6.92
C ALA A 79 8.39 -1.38 6.38
N HIS A 80 7.48 -1.06 7.30
CA HIS A 80 6.12 -0.66 6.98
C HIS A 80 6.07 0.61 6.13
N ASP A 81 6.77 1.66 6.58
CA ASP A 81 6.80 2.96 5.92
C ASP A 81 7.45 2.86 4.54
N ALA A 82 8.59 2.15 4.43
CA ALA A 82 9.29 1.96 3.17
C ALA A 82 8.40 1.27 2.11
N LEU A 83 7.69 0.20 2.49
CA LEU A 83 6.80 -0.52 1.60
C LEU A 83 5.58 0.32 1.18
N VAL A 84 4.99 1.03 2.15
CA VAL A 84 3.90 1.97 1.91
C VAL A 84 4.30 3.06 0.92
N GLU A 85 5.46 3.67 1.14
CA GLU A 85 5.98 4.74 0.30
C GLU A 85 6.27 4.22 -1.10
N SER A 86 6.85 3.03 -1.22
CA SER A 86 7.10 2.36 -2.50
C SER A 86 5.80 2.20 -3.31
N VAL A 87 4.74 1.66 -2.72
CA VAL A 87 3.43 1.52 -3.40
C VAL A 87 2.88 2.89 -3.83
N LYS A 88 2.94 3.89 -2.96
CA LYS A 88 2.45 5.25 -3.26
C LYS A 88 3.25 5.93 -4.37
N ASN A 89 4.57 5.80 -4.35
CA ASN A 89 5.49 6.38 -5.32
C ASN A 89 5.33 5.72 -6.70
N GLN A 90 5.12 4.42 -6.73
CA GLN A 90 4.94 3.64 -7.96
C GLN A 90 3.48 3.61 -8.45
N ASN A 91 2.54 4.22 -7.72
CA ASN A 91 1.10 4.10 -7.97
C ASN A 91 0.67 4.32 -9.44
N LYS A 92 1.34 5.20 -10.18
CA LYS A 92 0.97 5.49 -11.59
C LYS A 92 1.48 4.44 -12.59
N SER A 93 2.43 3.60 -12.22
CA SER A 93 3.05 2.59 -13.08
C SER A 93 2.65 1.16 -12.76
N LEU A 94 2.09 0.92 -11.57
CA LEU A 94 1.64 -0.41 -11.13
C LEU A 94 0.49 -0.94 -12.02
N LYS A 95 0.66 -2.17 -12.50
CA LYS A 95 -0.26 -2.88 -13.39
C LYS A 95 -1.35 -3.63 -12.62
N ASN A 96 -1.09 -4.00 -11.38
CA ASN A 96 -2.03 -4.66 -10.48
C ASN A 96 -2.80 -3.66 -9.59
N CYS A 97 -3.84 -4.14 -8.92
CA CYS A 97 -4.64 -3.39 -7.97
C CYS A 97 -4.14 -3.65 -6.55
N TYR A 98 -3.80 -2.61 -5.80
CA TYR A 98 -3.17 -2.75 -4.48
C TYR A 98 -4.02 -2.13 -3.38
N TYR A 99 -4.08 -2.83 -2.25
CA TYR A 99 -4.65 -2.32 -1.01
C TYR A 99 -3.61 -2.37 0.11
N ILE A 100 -3.58 -1.35 0.94
CA ILE A 100 -2.72 -1.30 2.13
C ILE A 100 -3.62 -1.41 3.35
N TYR A 101 -3.48 -2.48 4.11
CA TYR A 101 -4.10 -2.66 5.41
C TYR A 101 -3.13 -2.15 6.48
N ARG A 102 -3.50 -1.07 7.17
CA ARG A 102 -2.71 -0.49 8.24
C ARG A 102 -3.30 -0.85 9.58
N VAL A 103 -2.50 -1.50 10.41
CA VAL A 103 -2.77 -1.64 11.84
C VAL A 103 -2.03 -0.52 12.56
N ASN A 104 -2.76 0.29 13.31
CA ASN A 104 -2.21 1.39 14.08
C ASN A 104 -2.51 1.14 15.56
N VAL A 105 -1.51 0.65 16.29
CA VAL A 105 -1.60 0.44 17.75
C VAL A 105 -1.35 1.77 18.44
N THR A 106 -2.26 2.17 19.33
CA THR A 106 -2.17 3.44 20.08
C THR A 106 -1.80 3.23 21.54
N GLN A 107 -2.08 2.07 22.11
CA GLN A 107 -1.78 1.74 23.50
C GLN A 107 -0.63 0.73 23.59
N GLY A 108 0.43 1.12 24.30
CA GLY A 108 1.62 0.28 24.50
C GLY A 108 2.41 0.01 23.22
N ALA A 109 2.33 0.89 22.23
CA ALA A 109 2.97 0.70 20.92
C ALA A 109 4.51 0.65 21.00
N ASP A 110 5.10 1.28 22.01
CA ASP A 110 6.54 1.30 22.29
C ASP A 110 7.00 0.10 23.15
N ASP A 111 6.07 -0.63 23.75
CA ASP A 111 6.34 -1.86 24.48
C ASP A 111 6.30 -3.06 23.52
N TYR A 112 7.38 -3.82 23.48
CA TYR A 112 7.53 -4.93 22.54
C TYR A 112 6.39 -5.95 22.66
N ASP A 113 6.07 -6.40 23.87
CA ASP A 113 5.09 -7.47 24.08
C ASP A 113 3.66 -6.96 23.94
N HIS A 114 3.34 -5.81 24.54
CA HIS A 114 1.99 -5.23 24.50
C HIS A 114 1.64 -4.71 23.11
N GLY A 115 2.56 -3.97 22.46
CA GLY A 115 2.38 -3.43 21.13
C GLY A 115 2.17 -4.54 20.10
N ARG A 116 3.00 -5.59 20.18
CA ARG A 116 2.85 -6.81 19.38
C ARG A 116 1.52 -7.50 19.60
N ALA A 117 1.14 -7.74 20.87
CA ALA A 117 -0.11 -8.43 21.18
C ALA A 117 -1.33 -7.65 20.67
N ASN A 118 -1.36 -6.33 20.88
CA ASN A 118 -2.43 -5.45 20.42
C ASN A 118 -2.53 -5.41 18.89
N GLY A 119 -1.41 -5.27 18.19
CA GLY A 119 -1.39 -5.24 16.73
C GLY A 119 -1.80 -6.57 16.10
N GLN A 120 -1.34 -7.70 16.64
CA GLN A 120 -1.80 -9.04 16.26
C GLN A 120 -3.32 -9.20 16.47
N ALA A 121 -3.86 -8.74 17.61
CA ALA A 121 -5.30 -8.81 17.89
C ALA A 121 -6.14 -7.94 16.94
N LEU A 122 -5.69 -6.71 16.65
CA LEU A 122 -6.32 -5.83 15.67
C LEU A 122 -6.32 -6.45 14.27
N ALA A 123 -5.17 -6.99 13.83
CA ALA A 123 -5.03 -7.62 12.53
C ALA A 123 -5.95 -8.84 12.38
N TYR A 124 -5.95 -9.73 13.38
CA TYR A 124 -6.82 -10.91 13.39
C TYR A 124 -8.31 -10.54 13.37
N THR A 125 -8.69 -9.47 14.08
CA THR A 125 -10.10 -9.07 14.24
C THR A 125 -10.63 -8.34 13.01
N TYR A 126 -9.83 -7.50 12.35
CA TYR A 126 -10.32 -6.60 11.30
C TYR A 126 -9.66 -6.81 9.93
N VAL A 127 -8.34 -7.07 9.87
CA VAL A 127 -7.65 -7.29 8.59
C VAL A 127 -8.04 -8.66 8.02
N VAL A 128 -7.89 -9.73 8.80
CA VAL A 128 -8.12 -11.09 8.32
C VAL A 128 -9.54 -11.30 7.78
N PRO A 129 -10.63 -10.86 8.47
CA PRO A 129 -11.98 -11.03 7.93
C PRO A 129 -12.26 -10.18 6.70
N ASP A 130 -11.75 -8.94 6.62
CA ASP A 130 -11.95 -8.09 5.45
C ASP A 130 -11.20 -8.64 4.22
N VAL A 131 -9.96 -9.10 4.39
CA VAL A 131 -9.21 -9.77 3.32
C VAL A 131 -9.96 -11.03 2.85
N LYS A 132 -10.47 -11.87 3.76
CA LYS A 132 -11.27 -13.08 3.43
C LYS A 132 -12.56 -12.79 2.67
N ASN A 133 -13.21 -11.66 2.97
CA ASN A 133 -14.45 -11.25 2.33
C ASN A 133 -14.23 -10.38 1.08
N SER A 134 -12.97 -10.19 0.70
CA SER A 134 -12.56 -9.44 -0.48
C SER A 134 -11.99 -10.38 -1.53
N SER A 135 -11.89 -9.91 -2.77
CA SER A 135 -11.30 -10.69 -3.87
C SER A 135 -9.79 -10.49 -3.96
N ILE A 136 -9.07 -10.59 -2.85
CA ILE A 136 -7.60 -10.48 -2.81
C ILE A 136 -6.97 -11.80 -3.28
N ASP A 137 -6.04 -11.73 -4.23
CA ASP A 137 -5.36 -12.87 -4.85
C ASP A 137 -4.02 -13.20 -4.20
N LEU A 138 -3.45 -12.24 -3.46
CA LEU A 138 -2.18 -12.37 -2.73
C LEU A 138 -2.16 -11.38 -1.56
N ALA A 139 -1.82 -11.87 -0.38
CA ALA A 139 -1.52 -11.04 0.79
C ALA A 139 -0.04 -11.13 1.16
N ILE A 140 0.59 -9.99 1.43
CA ILE A 140 1.97 -9.93 1.93
C ILE A 140 1.95 -9.21 3.28
N ASP A 141 2.28 -9.95 4.32
CA ASP A 141 2.38 -9.50 5.71
C ASP A 141 3.81 -9.03 5.98
N VAL A 142 4.00 -7.73 6.18
CA VAL A 142 5.34 -7.11 6.22
C VAL A 142 5.81 -6.99 7.66
N HIS A 143 7.00 -7.51 7.92
CA HIS A 143 7.64 -7.54 9.23
C HIS A 143 9.13 -7.18 9.11
N SER A 144 9.78 -6.99 10.26
CA SER A 144 11.23 -6.95 10.36
C SER A 144 11.75 -7.67 11.58
N ASN A 145 12.94 -8.26 11.47
CA ASN A 145 13.61 -8.97 12.55
C ASN A 145 14.89 -8.24 13.01
N GLU A 146 15.32 -8.52 14.24
CA GLU A 146 16.54 -7.95 14.83
C GLU A 146 17.83 -8.66 14.38
N GLY A 147 17.74 -9.61 13.45
CA GLY A 147 18.89 -10.38 12.95
C GLY A 147 19.32 -11.56 13.82
N ASN A 148 18.43 -12.04 14.69
CA ASN A 148 18.64 -13.25 15.52
C ASN A 148 18.48 -14.56 14.74
N TYR A 149 17.95 -14.49 13.52
CA TYR A 149 17.83 -15.64 12.61
C TYR A 149 19.08 -15.79 11.74
N GLN A 150 19.19 -16.97 11.09
CA GLN A 150 20.26 -17.21 10.11
C GLN A 150 20.18 -16.22 8.93
N GLU A 151 18.96 -15.91 8.51
CA GLU A 151 18.67 -15.04 7.37
C GLU A 151 18.03 -13.74 7.86
N LYS A 152 18.46 -12.61 7.31
CA LYS A 152 17.97 -11.29 7.71
C LYS A 152 16.83 -10.77 6.82
N TRP A 153 16.87 -11.13 5.55
CA TRP A 153 15.87 -10.75 4.55
C TRP A 153 15.28 -11.99 3.93
N PHE A 154 14.01 -12.25 4.19
CA PHE A 154 13.40 -13.48 3.70
C PHE A 154 11.91 -13.39 3.47
N LEU A 155 11.42 -14.31 2.65
CA LEU A 155 10.02 -14.65 2.51
C LEU A 155 9.74 -15.91 3.32
N PHE A 156 8.69 -15.88 4.12
CA PHE A 156 8.26 -17.00 4.94
C PHE A 156 6.82 -17.40 4.64
N ILE A 157 6.61 -18.69 4.42
CA ILE A 157 5.30 -19.30 4.19
C ILE A 157 5.01 -20.22 5.40
N PRO A 158 4.17 -19.77 6.35
CA PRO A 158 4.01 -20.45 7.65
C PRO A 158 3.07 -21.66 7.64
N SER A 159 2.44 -21.96 6.50
CA SER A 159 1.52 -23.09 6.33
C SER A 159 1.55 -23.55 4.86
N PRO A 160 1.35 -24.85 4.56
CA PRO A 160 1.40 -25.34 3.18
C PRO A 160 0.49 -24.56 2.22
N SER A 161 1.07 -24.08 1.11
CA SER A 161 0.34 -23.38 0.05
C SER A 161 1.19 -23.35 -1.22
N GLU A 162 0.89 -24.22 -2.17
CA GLU A 162 1.64 -24.34 -3.43
C GLU A 162 1.72 -23.00 -4.18
N LYS A 163 0.63 -22.22 -4.19
CA LYS A 163 0.60 -20.91 -4.84
C LYS A 163 1.46 -19.88 -4.11
N ALA A 164 1.44 -19.84 -2.78
CA ALA A 164 2.29 -18.92 -2.02
C ALA A 164 3.78 -19.30 -2.15
N GLU A 165 4.11 -20.60 -2.10
CA GLU A 165 5.47 -21.11 -2.31
C GLU A 165 5.99 -20.78 -3.70
N SER A 166 5.18 -21.01 -4.75
CA SER A 166 5.54 -20.65 -6.12
C SER A 166 5.81 -19.15 -6.26
N ILE A 167 4.94 -18.30 -5.70
CA ILE A 167 5.11 -16.84 -5.74
C ILE A 167 6.39 -16.43 -5.02
N ALA A 168 6.64 -16.94 -3.82
CA ALA A 168 7.84 -16.61 -3.05
C ALA A 168 9.12 -17.02 -3.79
N HIS A 169 9.13 -18.19 -4.42
CA HIS A 169 10.26 -18.63 -5.23
C HIS A 169 10.44 -17.81 -6.51
N THR A 170 9.36 -17.36 -7.16
CA THR A 170 9.46 -16.42 -8.28
C THR A 170 10.12 -15.12 -7.86
N ILE A 171 9.66 -14.49 -6.77
CA ILE A 171 10.26 -13.23 -6.26
C ILE A 171 11.73 -13.46 -5.90
N LYS A 172 12.03 -14.52 -5.14
CA LYS A 172 13.39 -14.87 -4.72
C LYS A 172 14.33 -15.11 -5.91
N ASN A 173 13.85 -15.69 -7.02
CA ASN A 173 14.70 -15.97 -8.18
C ASN A 173 15.03 -14.72 -9.01
N GLU A 174 14.24 -13.66 -8.87
CA GLU A 174 14.47 -12.36 -9.50
C GLU A 174 15.26 -11.39 -8.59
N THR A 175 15.73 -11.86 -7.43
CA THR A 175 16.55 -11.09 -6.48
C THR A 175 17.81 -11.88 -6.08
N ASN A 176 18.82 -11.19 -5.56
CA ASN A 176 20.06 -11.82 -5.06
C ASN A 176 20.28 -11.67 -3.55
N TRP A 177 19.44 -10.88 -2.87
CA TRP A 177 19.56 -10.57 -1.44
C TRP A 177 18.45 -11.21 -0.60
N LEU A 178 17.36 -11.66 -1.23
CA LEU A 178 16.21 -12.27 -0.57
C LEU A 178 16.31 -13.79 -0.65
N THR A 179 15.84 -14.47 0.39
CA THR A 179 15.73 -15.92 0.42
C THR A 179 14.32 -16.38 0.82
N VAL A 180 14.01 -17.65 0.59
CA VAL A 180 12.83 -18.29 1.20
C VAL A 180 13.32 -19.06 2.42
N TYR A 181 12.84 -18.68 3.61
CA TYR A 181 13.35 -19.18 4.88
C TYR A 181 12.23 -19.38 5.89
N SER A 182 12.36 -20.40 6.72
CA SER A 182 11.46 -20.67 7.85
C SER A 182 12.19 -20.43 9.16
N PRO A 183 11.87 -19.35 9.90
CA PRO A 183 12.46 -19.11 11.20
C PRO A 183 12.00 -20.17 12.21
N PRO A 184 12.82 -20.53 13.21
CA PRO A 184 12.42 -21.45 14.26
C PRO A 184 11.37 -20.81 15.19
N ASN A 185 10.35 -21.58 15.57
CA ASN A 185 9.33 -21.22 16.57
C ASN A 185 8.59 -19.87 16.35
N PRO A 186 8.05 -19.57 15.16
CA PRO A 186 7.38 -18.31 14.91
C PRO A 186 5.99 -18.29 15.56
N THR A 187 5.65 -17.20 16.26
CA THR A 187 4.38 -17.06 17.01
C THR A 187 3.36 -16.14 16.33
N SER A 188 3.81 -15.08 15.66
CA SER A 188 2.94 -14.12 14.97
C SER A 188 2.13 -14.69 13.80
N PRO A 189 2.61 -15.66 13.01
CA PRO A 189 1.87 -16.14 11.84
C PRO A 189 0.45 -16.64 12.11
N ALA A 190 0.17 -17.09 13.34
CA ALA A 190 -1.15 -17.58 13.76
C ALA A 190 -2.26 -16.52 13.69
N TYR A 191 -1.91 -15.22 13.69
CA TYR A 191 -2.87 -14.11 13.74
C TYR A 191 -3.24 -13.55 12.37
N VAL A 192 -2.38 -13.71 11.36
CA VAL A 192 -2.60 -13.10 10.04
C VAL A 192 -2.40 -14.12 8.93
N THR A 193 -1.16 -14.50 8.68
CA THR A 193 -0.78 -15.24 7.49
C THR A 193 -1.35 -16.68 7.45
N ILE A 194 -1.31 -17.42 8.58
CA ILE A 194 -1.90 -18.78 8.63
C ILE A 194 -3.42 -18.75 8.38
N PRO A 195 -4.22 -17.91 9.09
CA PRO A 195 -5.65 -17.80 8.81
C PRO A 195 -6.02 -17.43 7.37
N LEU A 196 -5.18 -16.68 6.66
CA LEU A 196 -5.38 -16.32 5.25
C LEU A 196 -5.08 -17.51 4.32
N ILE A 197 -3.95 -18.19 4.52
CA ILE A 197 -3.61 -19.42 3.77
C ILE A 197 -4.71 -20.48 3.92
N GLN A 198 -5.19 -20.69 5.14
CA GLN A 198 -6.27 -21.64 5.42
C GLN A 198 -7.61 -21.27 4.77
N ALA A 199 -7.82 -19.98 4.44
CA ALA A 199 -8.98 -19.52 3.68
C ALA A 199 -8.78 -19.61 2.15
N GLY A 200 -7.68 -20.20 1.69
CA GLY A 200 -7.36 -20.35 0.27
C GLY A 200 -6.73 -19.12 -0.37
N ILE A 201 -6.36 -18.11 0.42
CA ILE A 201 -5.68 -16.90 -0.06
C ILE A 201 -4.17 -17.11 0.08
N PRO A 202 -3.39 -17.10 -1.01
CA PRO A 202 -1.94 -17.12 -0.92
C PRO A 202 -1.46 -15.96 -0.05
N ALA A 203 -0.74 -16.27 1.02
CA ALA A 203 -0.18 -15.27 1.91
C ALA A 203 1.29 -15.58 2.25
N ILE A 204 2.11 -14.54 2.29
CA ILE A 204 3.56 -14.63 2.51
C ILE A 204 3.93 -13.59 3.56
N ILE A 205 4.81 -13.94 4.49
CA ILE A 205 5.46 -12.97 5.37
C ILE A 205 6.72 -12.47 4.66
N TYR A 206 6.86 -11.15 4.52
CA TYR A 206 8.08 -10.50 4.05
C TYR A 206 8.81 -9.90 5.24
N GLU A 207 9.98 -10.43 5.55
CA GLU A 207 10.82 -10.06 6.69
C GLU A 207 12.03 -9.26 6.23
N THR A 208 12.22 -8.08 6.81
CA THR A 208 13.39 -7.22 6.59
C THR A 208 14.27 -7.15 7.84
N TYR A 209 15.39 -6.43 7.76
CA TYR A 209 16.30 -6.28 8.89
C TYR A 209 16.07 -4.94 9.61
N THR A 210 15.69 -5.00 10.89
CA THR A 210 15.34 -3.83 11.72
C THR A 210 16.42 -2.75 11.73
N TYR A 211 17.70 -3.16 11.69
CA TYR A 211 18.84 -2.24 11.78
C TYR A 211 19.48 -1.92 10.42
N GLU A 212 18.83 -2.23 9.31
CA GLU A 212 19.28 -1.72 8.01
C GLU A 212 19.01 -0.21 7.90
N SER A 213 19.71 0.49 6.99
CA SER A 213 19.46 1.91 6.81
C SER A 213 18.09 2.14 6.14
N VAL A 214 17.44 3.26 6.45
CA VAL A 214 16.19 3.69 5.79
C VAL A 214 16.30 3.63 4.26
N GLN A 215 17.44 4.04 3.72
CA GLN A 215 17.72 4.00 2.28
C GLN A 215 17.73 2.57 1.73
N GLN A 216 18.28 1.62 2.48
CA GLN A 216 18.30 0.22 2.10
C GLN A 216 16.90 -0.40 2.21
N SER A 217 16.16 -0.13 3.29
CA SER A 217 14.75 -0.56 3.41
C SER A 217 13.92 -0.02 2.25
N GLN A 218 14.05 1.27 1.89
CA GLN A 218 13.34 1.84 0.75
C GLN A 218 13.72 1.15 -0.56
N LYS A 219 15.02 0.92 -0.81
CA LYS A 219 15.48 0.23 -2.01
C LYS A 219 14.88 -1.18 -2.12
N HIS A 220 14.92 -1.95 -1.03
CA HIS A 220 14.33 -3.28 -0.99
C HIS A 220 12.82 -3.24 -1.19
N ALA A 221 12.12 -2.29 -0.57
CA ALA A 221 10.68 -2.08 -0.76
C ALA A 221 10.31 -1.71 -2.21
N ASP A 222 11.10 -0.86 -2.87
CA ASP A 222 10.91 -0.50 -4.29
C ASP A 222 11.04 -1.71 -5.20
N GLU A 223 12.07 -2.55 -4.95
CA GLU A 223 12.32 -3.78 -5.68
C GLU A 223 11.23 -4.83 -5.45
N ILE A 224 10.81 -5.07 -4.20
CA ILE A 224 9.74 -6.01 -3.86
C ILE A 224 8.42 -5.62 -4.52
N VAL A 225 8.02 -4.35 -4.45
CA VAL A 225 6.79 -3.88 -5.09
C VAL A 225 6.85 -4.05 -6.61
N THR A 226 8.01 -3.75 -7.22
CA THR A 226 8.24 -3.94 -8.66
C THR A 226 8.10 -5.41 -9.06
N LEU A 227 8.70 -6.32 -8.31
CA LEU A 227 8.67 -7.76 -8.60
C LEU A 227 7.27 -8.35 -8.40
N VAL A 228 6.59 -7.92 -7.33
CA VAL A 228 5.19 -8.31 -7.07
C VAL A 228 4.27 -7.83 -8.20
N ASP A 229 4.50 -6.64 -8.78
CA ASP A 229 3.73 -6.14 -9.92
C ASP A 229 3.93 -6.95 -11.21
N GLN A 230 5.02 -7.70 -11.32
CA GLN A 230 5.33 -8.56 -12.47
C GLN A 230 4.76 -9.97 -12.34
N LEU A 231 4.22 -10.34 -11.17
CA LEU A 231 3.66 -11.67 -10.94
C LEU A 231 2.44 -11.93 -11.82
N LYS A 232 2.32 -13.18 -12.27
CA LYS A 232 1.12 -13.72 -12.91
C LYS A 232 0.32 -14.46 -11.85
N LEU A 233 -0.69 -13.79 -11.28
CA LEU A 233 -1.52 -14.36 -10.22
C LEU A 233 -2.70 -15.20 -10.75
N ASN A 234 -2.98 -15.08 -12.05
CA ASN A 234 -4.06 -15.75 -12.79
C ASN A 234 -3.51 -16.58 -13.96
#